data_AF-A0A497HAE1-F1
#
_entry.id   AF-A0A497HAE1-F1
#
_cell.length_a   1.000
_cell.length_b   1.000
_cell.length_c   1.000
_cell.angle_alpha   90.00
_cell.angle_beta   90.00
_cell.angle_gamma   90.00
#
_symmetry.space_group_name_H-M   'P 1'
#
loop_
_entity.id
_entity.type
_entity.pdbx_description
1 polymer ?
#
loop_
_entity_poly.entity_id
_entity_poly.type
_entity_poly.pdbx_seq_one_letter_code
_entity_poly.pdbx_strand_id
1 'polypeptide(L)'
;MRREYIIGLLIGAVIFSILLAGCEENQESSNEIPSNQVKIEVKTGGDDGGVVALTDLLPETVFGVLNGGSDQPFMVGLFTSGGGDNLTGRAIYRFDISGYENKGFIFHVKCVDKSGNPGDLEVYLINDSGSLPSTSSEMSDVSEVWNLVERGEKITTVAPSSGQWITVDIPSSAIESKVTESGYITIMLKLKNEDLSSNMDYYSLSTYEYLQGSAKPYLSIPGAF
;
A
#
# COMPACT_ATOMS: atom_id res chain seq x y z
N MET A 1 24.84 -57.66 -42.46
CA MET A 1 24.96 -56.19 -42.54
C MET A 1 23.70 -55.64 -41.88
N ARG A 2 23.61 -55.51 -40.55
CA ARG A 2 24.44 -54.80 -39.55
C ARG A 2 24.45 -53.28 -39.81
N ARG A 3 23.89 -52.54 -38.83
CA ARG A 3 23.83 -51.07 -38.69
C ARG A 3 22.99 -50.44 -39.81
N GLU A 4 21.78 -49.95 -39.56
CA GLU A 4 21.64 -48.50 -39.34
C GLU A 4 20.32 -48.06 -38.65
N TYR A 5 19.40 -48.97 -38.29
CA TYR A 5 18.08 -48.58 -37.78
C TYR A 5 17.90 -48.62 -36.25
N ILE A 6 18.96 -48.43 -35.47
CA ILE A 6 18.88 -48.43 -33.99
C ILE A 6 19.30 -47.08 -33.37
N ILE A 7 19.88 -46.16 -34.14
CA ILE A 7 20.39 -44.89 -33.59
C ILE A 7 19.32 -43.77 -33.62
N GLY A 8 18.27 -43.88 -34.44
CA GLY A 8 17.21 -42.87 -34.54
C GLY A 8 16.16 -42.89 -33.42
N LEU A 9 16.06 -43.96 -32.63
CA LEU A 9 15.01 -44.13 -31.61
C LEU A 9 15.48 -43.86 -30.18
N LEU A 10 16.80 -43.70 -29.96
CA LEU A 10 17.37 -43.38 -28.64
C LEU A 10 17.68 -41.89 -28.45
N ILE A 11 17.69 -41.08 -29.52
CA ILE A 11 17.91 -39.63 -29.43
C ILE A 11 16.57 -38.87 -29.22
N GLY A 12 15.43 -39.45 -29.64
CA GLY A 12 14.10 -38.87 -29.40
C GLY A 12 13.60 -39.00 -27.96
N ALA A 13 14.13 -39.95 -27.18
CA ALA A 13 13.71 -40.19 -25.80
C ALA A 13 14.48 -39.36 -24.76
N VAL A 14 15.67 -38.84 -25.09
CA VAL A 14 16.50 -38.06 -24.15
C VAL A 14 16.18 -36.56 -24.19
N ILE A 15 15.60 -36.06 -25.30
CA ILE A 15 15.21 -34.64 -25.41
C ILE A 15 13.83 -34.38 -24.80
N PHE A 16 12.98 -35.39 -24.62
CA PHE A 16 11.67 -35.23 -23.96
C PHE A 16 11.73 -35.31 -22.43
N SER A 17 12.85 -35.78 -21.85
CA SER A 17 13.03 -35.90 -20.40
C SER A 17 13.68 -34.68 -19.74
N ILE A 18 14.20 -33.73 -20.53
CA ILE A 18 14.87 -32.51 -20.01
C ILE A 18 13.93 -31.29 -20.02
N LEU A 19 12.69 -31.44 -20.50
CA LEU A 19 11.65 -30.39 -20.45
C LEU A 19 10.68 -30.52 -19.26
N LEU A 20 10.93 -31.43 -18.33
CA LEU A 20 10.07 -31.67 -17.15
C LEU A 20 10.81 -31.55 -15.80
N ALA A 21 12.01 -30.97 -15.79
CA ALA A 21 12.76 -30.73 -14.55
C ALA A 21 13.30 -29.28 -14.53
N GLY A 22 12.60 -28.42 -13.79
CA GLY A 22 12.95 -27.01 -13.52
C GLY A 22 11.99 -26.06 -14.25
N CYS A 23 11.10 -25.32 -13.60
CA CYS A 23 11.14 -24.79 -12.25
C CYS A 23 10.09 -25.45 -11.35
N GLU A 24 10.52 -26.00 -10.21
CA GLU A 24 9.72 -25.87 -9.00
C GLU A 24 9.52 -24.37 -8.79
N GLU A 25 8.32 -23.89 -9.11
CA GLU A 25 7.82 -22.67 -8.52
C GLU A 25 7.75 -22.98 -7.03
N ASN A 26 8.74 -22.47 -6.29
CA ASN A 26 8.62 -22.33 -4.86
C ASN A 26 7.31 -21.57 -4.67
N GLN A 27 6.26 -22.27 -4.24
CA GLN A 27 5.10 -21.66 -3.66
C GLN A 27 5.61 -20.89 -2.47
N GLU A 28 5.96 -19.62 -2.69
CA GLU A 28 5.78 -18.60 -1.68
C GLU A 28 4.34 -18.77 -1.22
N SER A 29 4.20 -19.36 -0.03
CA SER A 29 3.02 -19.37 0.80
C SER A 29 2.14 -18.21 0.42
N SER A 30 1.13 -18.47 -0.43
CA SER A 30 0.07 -17.52 -0.60
C SER A 30 -0.49 -17.34 0.79
N ASN A 31 -0.37 -16.13 1.34
CA ASN A 31 -1.17 -15.68 2.46
C ASN A 31 -2.63 -15.62 1.96
N GLU A 32 -3.18 -16.76 1.55
CA GLU A 32 -4.58 -16.94 1.28
C GLU A 32 -5.27 -16.79 2.63
N ILE A 33 -5.84 -15.60 2.80
CA ILE A 33 -6.72 -15.30 3.92
C ILE A 33 -7.80 -16.39 3.97
N PRO A 34 -7.98 -17.05 5.13
CA PRO A 34 -9.03 -18.05 5.29
C PRO A 34 -10.36 -17.47 4.82
N SER A 35 -11.13 -18.24 4.04
CA SER A 35 -12.40 -17.78 3.42
C SER A 35 -13.46 -17.27 4.40
N ASN A 36 -13.23 -17.40 5.70
CA ASN A 36 -14.13 -17.00 6.78
C ASN A 36 -13.71 -15.69 7.47
N GLN A 37 -12.62 -15.04 7.04
CA GLN A 37 -12.20 -13.77 7.63
C GLN A 37 -13.02 -12.61 7.07
N VAL A 38 -13.67 -11.84 7.95
CA VAL A 38 -14.36 -10.60 7.56
C VAL A 38 -13.34 -9.63 6.98
N LYS A 39 -13.53 -9.24 5.73
CA LYS A 39 -12.77 -8.19 5.05
C LYS A 39 -13.59 -6.91 4.99
N ILE A 40 -12.99 -5.81 5.42
CA ILE A 40 -13.56 -4.47 5.33
C ILE A 40 -12.72 -3.72 4.30
N GLU A 41 -13.27 -3.57 3.11
CA GLU A 41 -12.59 -2.94 1.98
C GLU A 41 -12.81 -1.42 1.95
N VAL A 42 -11.90 -0.70 1.29
CA VAL A 42 -12.13 0.68 0.85
C VAL A 42 -13.40 0.70 -0.02
N LYS A 43 -14.32 1.63 0.26
CA LYS A 43 -15.67 1.66 -0.38
C LYS A 43 -15.69 2.45 -1.68
N THR A 44 -14.96 3.55 -1.73
CA THR A 44 -14.96 4.49 -2.87
C THR A 44 -13.55 4.97 -3.15
N GLY A 45 -13.29 5.50 -4.35
CA GLY A 45 -11.99 6.09 -4.67
C GLY A 45 -11.59 7.21 -3.70
N GLY A 46 -12.54 8.02 -3.21
CA GLY A 46 -12.24 9.07 -2.23
C GLY A 46 -11.82 8.54 -0.85
N ASP A 47 -11.91 7.24 -0.60
CA ASP A 47 -11.50 6.64 0.67
C ASP A 47 -10.04 6.15 0.63
N ASP A 48 -9.31 6.25 -0.48
CA ASP A 48 -7.86 6.05 -0.49
C ASP A 48 -7.08 6.88 -1.52
N GLY A 49 -5.76 6.91 -1.36
CA GLY A 49 -4.84 7.72 -2.15
C GLY A 49 -3.90 8.47 -1.23
N GLY A 50 -3.88 9.80 -1.28
CA GLY A 50 -3.11 10.58 -0.32
C GLY A 50 -2.95 12.06 -0.63
N VAL A 51 -1.93 12.63 0.02
CA VAL A 51 -1.53 14.03 -0.11
C VAL A 51 -0.08 14.11 -0.59
N VAL A 52 0.19 15.05 -1.47
CA VAL A 52 1.54 15.37 -1.94
C VAL A 52 1.80 16.85 -1.74
N ALA A 53 2.93 17.21 -1.15
CA ALA A 53 3.34 18.60 -0.95
C ALA A 53 4.69 18.88 -1.63
N LEU A 54 4.91 20.15 -1.99
CA LEU A 54 6.20 20.62 -2.51
C LEU A 54 7.26 20.53 -1.41
N THR A 55 8.23 19.64 -1.58
CA THR A 55 9.27 19.37 -0.58
C THR A 55 10.01 20.64 -0.18
N ASP A 56 10.36 21.46 -1.16
CA ASP A 56 11.19 22.66 -0.98
C ASP A 56 10.47 23.79 -0.19
N LEU A 57 9.16 23.66 0.06
CA LEU A 57 8.37 24.62 0.84
C LEU A 57 8.05 24.11 2.25
N LEU A 58 8.37 22.86 2.57
CA LEU A 58 8.09 22.27 3.88
C LEU A 58 9.19 22.58 4.89
N PRO A 59 8.84 22.74 6.20
CA PRO A 59 7.48 22.72 6.76
C PRO A 59 6.76 24.08 6.73
N GLU A 60 7.40 25.14 6.22
CA GLU A 60 6.92 26.52 6.34
C GLU A 60 5.59 26.75 5.62
N THR A 61 5.40 26.15 4.45
CA THR A 61 4.17 26.22 3.66
C THR A 61 3.83 24.84 3.11
N VAL A 62 2.65 24.33 3.47
CA VAL A 62 2.17 23.05 2.98
C VAL A 62 1.32 23.26 1.72
N PHE A 63 1.98 23.53 0.60
CA PHE A 63 1.35 23.69 -0.70
C PHE A 63 1.50 22.42 -1.53
N GLY A 64 0.40 21.94 -2.12
CA GLY A 64 0.36 20.60 -2.67
C GLY A 64 -0.97 20.21 -3.30
N VAL A 65 -1.19 18.91 -3.49
CA VAL A 65 -2.42 18.34 -4.03
C VAL A 65 -2.93 17.19 -3.17
N LEU A 66 -4.25 17.02 -3.18
CA LEU A 66 -4.94 15.84 -2.67
C LEU A 66 -5.38 14.97 -3.84
N ASN A 67 -5.15 13.67 -3.72
CA ASN A 67 -5.54 12.71 -4.73
C ASN A 67 -6.26 11.54 -4.06
N GLY A 68 -7.59 11.53 -4.19
CA GLY A 68 -8.43 10.37 -3.91
C GLY A 68 -8.72 9.59 -5.19
N GLY A 69 -8.60 8.27 -5.13
CA GLY A 69 -9.04 7.34 -6.17
C GLY A 69 -8.15 7.39 -7.41
N SER A 70 -7.47 6.27 -7.69
CA SER A 70 -6.67 6.13 -8.91
C SER A 70 -6.51 4.66 -9.26
N ASP A 71 -6.41 4.36 -10.55
CA ASP A 71 -5.98 3.06 -11.06
C ASP A 71 -4.45 2.85 -10.97
N GLN A 72 -3.72 3.90 -10.56
CA GLN A 72 -2.29 3.88 -10.28
C GLN A 72 -2.01 3.76 -8.77
N PRO A 73 -0.88 3.14 -8.39
CA PRO A 73 -0.46 3.15 -7.00
C PRO A 73 -0.08 4.57 -6.55
N PHE A 74 -0.31 4.86 -5.27
CA PHE A 74 0.05 6.14 -4.67
C PHE A 74 1.49 6.13 -4.15
N MET A 75 2.24 7.20 -4.41
CA MET A 75 3.64 7.31 -4.00
C MET A 75 3.78 7.90 -2.59
N VAL A 76 4.51 7.20 -1.72
CA VAL A 76 4.82 7.62 -0.34
C VAL A 76 6.32 7.78 -0.18
N GLY A 77 6.77 9.01 0.09
CA GLY A 77 8.19 9.37 0.14
C GLY A 77 8.54 10.55 -0.74
N LEU A 78 9.81 10.66 -1.13
CA LEU A 78 10.34 11.77 -1.91
C LEU A 78 10.48 11.37 -3.38
N PHE A 79 9.90 12.16 -4.27
CA PHE A 79 9.93 11.95 -5.71
C PHE A 79 9.93 13.28 -6.48
N THR A 80 10.30 13.26 -7.75
CA THR A 80 10.24 14.44 -8.63
C THR A 80 8.99 14.40 -9.51
N SER A 81 8.29 15.53 -9.61
CA SER A 81 7.15 15.70 -10.51
C SER A 81 7.58 15.63 -11.98
N GLY A 82 6.64 15.40 -12.89
CA GLY A 82 6.93 15.50 -14.34
C GLY A 82 7.39 16.91 -14.79
N GLY A 83 7.11 17.94 -13.98
CA GLY A 83 7.57 19.32 -14.19
C GLY A 83 8.94 19.63 -13.59
N GLY A 84 9.52 18.71 -12.82
CA GLY A 84 10.83 18.86 -12.18
C GLY A 84 10.81 19.31 -10.72
N ASP A 85 9.62 19.54 -10.13
CA ASP A 85 9.49 19.93 -8.72
C ASP A 85 9.72 18.75 -7.78
N ASN A 86 10.34 19.00 -6.62
CA ASN A 86 10.50 18.00 -5.59
C ASN A 86 9.21 17.87 -4.78
N LEU A 87 8.76 16.63 -4.58
CA LEU A 87 7.49 16.30 -3.95
C LEU A 87 7.71 15.31 -2.82
N THR A 88 6.98 15.51 -1.72
CA THR A 88 6.88 14.57 -0.62
C THR A 88 5.45 14.08 -0.53
N GLY A 89 5.24 12.76 -0.63
CA GLY A 89 3.92 12.12 -0.59
C GLY A 89 3.66 11.34 0.69
N ARG A 90 2.40 11.37 1.15
CA ARG A 90 1.88 10.56 2.27
C ARG A 90 0.57 9.89 1.87
N ALA A 91 0.46 8.58 2.08
CA ALA A 91 -0.75 7.82 1.72
C ALA A 91 -1.81 7.87 2.82
N ILE A 92 -3.07 7.79 2.41
CA ILE A 92 -4.24 7.84 3.28
C ILE A 92 -5.19 6.72 2.87
N TYR A 93 -5.68 5.96 3.85
CA TYR A 93 -6.66 4.89 3.69
C TYR A 93 -7.76 5.03 4.73
N ARG A 94 -9.00 5.19 4.29
CA ARG A 94 -10.17 5.43 5.12
C ARG A 94 -11.09 4.21 5.05
N PHE A 95 -11.52 3.73 6.21
CA PHE A 95 -12.34 2.51 6.32
C PHE A 95 -13.58 2.76 7.15
N ASP A 96 -14.73 2.31 6.64
CA ASP A 96 -15.96 2.24 7.41
C ASP A 96 -15.93 0.97 8.27
N ILE A 97 -15.80 1.15 9.58
CA ILE A 97 -15.79 0.08 10.56
C ILE A 97 -17.08 0.03 11.38
N SER A 98 -18.16 0.65 10.89
CA SER A 98 -19.48 0.59 11.53
C SER A 98 -19.90 -0.85 11.80
N GLY A 99 -20.28 -1.15 13.03
CA GLY A 99 -20.59 -2.49 13.54
C GLY A 99 -19.40 -3.29 14.09
N TYR A 100 -18.18 -2.76 14.00
CA TYR A 100 -16.94 -3.40 14.46
C TYR A 100 -16.09 -2.49 15.35
N GLU A 101 -16.69 -1.46 15.93
CA GLU A 101 -16.01 -0.33 16.60
C GLU A 101 -15.13 -0.75 17.78
N ASN A 102 -15.40 -1.90 18.41
CA ASN A 102 -14.66 -2.41 19.56
C ASN A 102 -13.70 -3.57 19.20
N LYS A 103 -13.35 -3.72 17.92
CA LYS A 103 -12.46 -4.78 17.44
C LYS A 103 -11.07 -4.26 17.16
N GLY A 104 -10.08 -5.13 17.29
CA GLY A 104 -8.78 -4.92 16.67
C GLY A 104 -8.84 -5.31 15.19
N PHE A 105 -7.96 -4.73 14.39
CA PHE A 105 -7.90 -4.97 12.96
C PHE A 105 -6.49 -5.30 12.53
N ILE A 106 -6.36 -5.96 11.39
CA ILE A 106 -5.12 -6.07 10.65
C ILE A 106 -5.32 -5.29 9.36
N PHE A 107 -4.53 -4.24 9.18
CA PHE A 107 -4.50 -3.45 7.96
C PHE A 107 -3.57 -4.09 6.93
N HIS A 108 -4.07 -4.21 5.70
CA HIS A 108 -3.37 -4.79 4.57
C HIS A 108 -3.33 -3.80 3.41
N VAL A 109 -2.13 -3.50 2.93
CA VAL A 109 -1.89 -2.71 1.71
C VAL A 109 -0.73 -3.30 0.94
N LYS A 110 -0.83 -3.36 -0.39
CA LYS A 110 0.24 -3.91 -1.23
C LYS A 110 1.31 -2.84 -1.45
N CYS A 111 2.55 -3.15 -1.10
CA CYS A 111 3.70 -2.42 -1.63
C CYS A 111 3.91 -2.89 -3.07
N VAL A 112 3.46 -2.10 -4.03
CA VAL A 112 3.59 -2.41 -5.46
C VAL A 112 5.05 -2.35 -5.86
N ASP A 113 5.73 -1.25 -5.51
CA ASP A 113 7.13 -1.07 -5.82
C ASP A 113 7.89 -0.26 -4.76
N LYS A 114 9.22 -0.36 -4.81
CA LYS A 114 10.15 0.39 -3.99
C LYS A 114 11.21 1.02 -4.89
N SER A 115 11.28 2.34 -4.91
CA SER A 115 12.34 3.10 -5.58
C SER A 115 13.38 3.57 -4.57
N GLY A 116 14.67 3.42 -4.89
CA GLY A 116 15.76 3.91 -4.06
C GLY A 116 15.88 3.19 -2.70
N ASN A 117 16.25 3.95 -1.67
CA ASN A 117 16.35 3.52 -0.28
C ASN A 117 15.53 4.42 0.68
N PRO A 118 14.18 4.40 0.60
CA PRO A 118 13.27 5.21 1.41
C PRO A 118 13.33 4.94 2.93
N GLY A 119 13.95 3.84 3.36
CA GLY A 119 13.93 3.42 4.76
C GLY A 119 12.54 2.96 5.20
N ASP A 120 12.14 3.34 6.42
CA ASP A 120 10.91 2.86 7.04
C ASP A 120 9.71 3.76 6.75
N LEU A 121 8.51 3.18 6.70
CA LEU A 121 7.23 3.87 6.83
C LEU A 121 6.80 3.92 8.29
N GLU A 122 6.29 5.07 8.73
CA GLU A 122 5.49 5.18 9.93
C GLU A 122 4.01 5.06 9.58
N VAL A 123 3.27 4.31 10.39
CA VAL A 123 1.84 4.05 10.20
C VAL A 123 1.08 4.70 11.35
N TYR A 124 0.19 5.61 11.02
CA TYR A 124 -0.62 6.37 11.97
C TYR A 124 -2.09 5.97 11.86
N LEU A 125 -2.74 5.79 13.01
CA LEU A 125 -4.19 5.71 13.11
C LEU A 125 -4.74 7.07 13.52
N ILE A 126 -5.75 7.52 12.79
CA ILE A 126 -6.31 8.85 12.89
C ILE A 126 -7.84 8.70 12.92
N ASN A 127 -8.51 9.65 13.55
CA ASN A 127 -9.95 9.81 13.40
C ASN A 127 -10.32 9.98 11.91
N ASP A 128 -11.61 9.93 11.62
CA ASP A 128 -12.13 10.19 10.27
C ASP A 128 -11.54 11.48 9.67
N SER A 129 -10.86 11.37 8.52
CA SER A 129 -10.30 12.50 7.77
C SER A 129 -11.32 13.16 6.83
N GLY A 130 -12.48 12.54 6.66
CA GLY A 130 -13.33 12.74 5.50
C GLY A 130 -12.76 12.09 4.24
N SER A 131 -13.60 11.99 3.20
CA SER A 131 -13.19 11.51 1.89
C SER A 131 -12.30 12.54 1.19
N LEU A 132 -11.25 12.05 0.52
CA LEU A 132 -10.40 12.85 -0.35
C LEU A 132 -11.19 13.30 -1.59
N PRO A 133 -10.89 14.50 -2.13
CA PRO A 133 -11.42 14.89 -3.42
C PRO A 133 -10.87 13.95 -4.51
N SER A 134 -11.66 13.74 -5.56
CA SER A 134 -11.18 13.12 -6.79
C SER A 134 -9.94 13.86 -7.31
N THR A 135 -9.02 13.15 -7.96
CA THR A 135 -7.72 13.67 -8.45
C THR A 135 -7.78 15.14 -8.89
N SER A 136 -7.05 16.01 -8.19
CA SER A 136 -6.90 17.43 -8.54
C SER A 136 -5.51 17.71 -9.07
N SER A 137 -5.42 18.42 -10.19
CA SER A 137 -4.15 18.95 -10.70
C SER A 137 -3.82 20.35 -10.15
N GLU A 138 -4.76 20.98 -9.44
CA GLU A 138 -4.59 22.33 -8.90
C GLU A 138 -3.90 22.28 -7.54
N MET A 139 -2.70 22.87 -7.46
CA MET A 139 -1.97 23.03 -6.21
C MET A 139 -2.71 24.01 -5.29
N SER A 140 -2.91 23.63 -4.04
CA SER A 140 -3.56 24.43 -3.01
C SER A 140 -2.88 24.24 -1.65
N ASP A 141 -3.35 24.98 -0.64
CA ASP A 141 -3.02 24.66 0.74
C ASP A 141 -3.61 23.28 1.09
N VAL A 142 -2.75 22.35 1.52
CA VAL A 142 -3.12 20.99 1.94
C VAL A 142 -2.71 20.70 3.38
N SER A 143 -2.41 21.75 4.17
CA SER A 143 -1.94 21.65 5.56
C SER A 143 -2.87 20.85 6.46
N GLU A 144 -4.19 20.97 6.29
CA GLU A 144 -5.17 20.26 7.11
C GLU A 144 -5.00 18.73 7.02
N VAL A 145 -4.80 18.22 5.80
CA VAL A 145 -4.61 16.79 5.53
C VAL A 145 -3.18 16.36 5.83
N TRP A 146 -2.19 17.17 5.44
CA TRP A 146 -0.78 16.90 5.69
C TRP A 146 -0.48 16.68 7.18
N ASN A 147 -1.06 17.52 8.04
CA ASN A 147 -0.81 17.53 9.48
C ASN A 147 -1.74 16.57 10.25
N LEU A 148 -2.50 15.70 9.58
CA LEU A 148 -3.31 14.68 10.26
C LEU A 148 -2.45 13.81 11.19
N VAL A 149 -1.20 13.51 10.81
CA VAL A 149 -0.25 12.73 11.64
C VAL A 149 0.05 13.35 13.00
N GLU A 150 -0.07 14.68 13.14
CA GLU A 150 0.16 15.37 14.42
C GLU A 150 -0.96 15.12 15.44
N ARG A 151 -2.16 14.75 14.94
CA ARG A 151 -3.34 14.39 15.74
C ARG A 151 -3.58 12.88 15.79
N GLY A 152 -2.79 12.12 15.03
CA GLY A 152 -2.82 10.67 14.95
C GLY A 152 -2.10 9.99 16.11
N GLU A 153 -2.37 8.70 16.28
CA GLU A 153 -1.57 7.80 17.09
C GLU A 153 -0.66 7.00 16.17
N LYS A 154 0.66 7.03 16.41
CA LYS A 154 1.57 6.15 15.67
C LYS A 154 1.40 4.71 16.17
N ILE A 155 0.99 3.81 15.28
CA ILE A 155 0.78 2.39 15.58
C ILE A 155 2.11 1.64 15.51
N THR A 156 2.85 1.82 14.43
CA THR A 156 4.09 1.08 14.19
C THR A 156 4.99 1.76 13.17
N THR A 157 6.15 1.15 12.95
CA THR A 157 7.09 1.44 11.88
C THR A 157 7.36 0.15 11.12
N VAL A 158 7.33 0.20 9.79
CA VAL A 158 7.53 -0.97 8.92
C VAL A 158 8.54 -0.65 7.82
N ALA A 159 9.29 -1.65 7.35
CA ALA A 159 10.18 -1.54 6.21
C ALA A 159 9.63 -2.39 5.04
N PRO A 160 8.83 -1.81 4.14
CA PRO A 160 8.22 -2.56 3.04
C PRO A 160 9.24 -3.13 2.05
N SER A 161 8.82 -4.20 1.37
CA SER A 161 9.53 -4.78 0.23
C SER A 161 8.64 -4.72 -1.01
N SER A 162 9.24 -4.46 -2.18
CA SER A 162 8.53 -4.43 -3.46
C SER A 162 7.81 -5.76 -3.70
N GLY A 163 6.58 -5.68 -4.23
CA GLY A 163 5.73 -6.83 -4.50
C GLY A 163 5.18 -7.56 -3.27
N GLN A 164 5.35 -7.05 -2.04
CA GLN A 164 4.88 -7.70 -0.81
C GLN A 164 3.67 -6.98 -0.18
N TRP A 165 2.87 -7.71 0.59
CA TRP A 165 1.84 -7.11 1.42
C TRP A 165 2.46 -6.50 2.68
N ILE A 166 2.08 -5.26 2.98
CA ILE A 166 2.31 -4.64 4.27
C ILE A 166 1.14 -5.03 5.16
N THR A 167 1.44 -5.62 6.30
CA THR A 167 0.45 -6.09 7.27
C THR A 167 0.73 -5.43 8.62
N VAL A 168 -0.27 -4.74 9.16
CA VAL A 168 -0.13 -3.97 10.42
C VAL A 168 -1.25 -4.35 11.37
N ASP A 169 -0.88 -4.88 12.53
CA ASP A 169 -1.82 -5.12 13.63
C ASP A 169 -2.19 -3.80 14.32
N ILE A 170 -3.48 -3.51 14.38
CA ILE A 170 -4.07 -2.34 15.03
C ILE A 170 -4.87 -2.82 16.23
N PRO A 171 -4.41 -2.56 17.47
CA PRO A 171 -5.08 -3.05 18.66
C PRO A 171 -6.43 -2.35 18.85
N SER A 172 -7.41 -3.05 19.43
CA SER A 172 -8.75 -2.49 19.70
C SER A 172 -8.68 -1.23 20.57
N SER A 173 -7.74 -1.15 21.50
CA SER A 173 -7.53 0.03 22.35
C SER A 173 -7.20 1.30 21.56
N ALA A 174 -6.48 1.18 20.43
CA ALA A 174 -6.20 2.32 19.57
C ALA A 174 -7.47 2.75 18.82
N ILE A 175 -8.27 1.77 18.36
CA ILE A 175 -9.54 2.00 17.67
C ILE A 175 -10.56 2.72 18.56
N GLU A 176 -10.75 2.24 19.80
CA GLU A 176 -11.72 2.80 20.75
C GLU A 176 -11.54 4.32 20.96
N SER A 177 -10.30 4.82 20.86
CA SER A 177 -9.99 6.25 21.01
C SER A 177 -10.22 7.08 19.73
N LYS A 178 -10.43 6.42 18.57
CA LYS A 178 -10.46 7.04 17.24
C LYS A 178 -11.79 6.92 16.53
N VAL A 179 -12.64 5.97 16.91
CA VAL A 179 -13.99 5.82 16.36
C VAL A 179 -14.81 7.09 16.64
N THR A 180 -15.22 7.76 15.57
CA THR A 180 -16.18 8.86 15.61
C THR A 180 -17.59 8.32 15.39
N GLU A 181 -18.62 9.16 15.61
CA GLU A 181 -20.02 8.80 15.32
C GLU A 181 -20.25 8.39 13.85
N SER A 182 -19.37 8.82 12.94
CA SER A 182 -19.42 8.44 11.51
C SER A 182 -19.04 6.97 11.27
N GLY A 183 -18.41 6.29 12.23
CA GLY A 183 -17.97 4.89 12.09
C GLY A 183 -16.74 4.70 11.23
N TYR A 184 -16.02 5.78 10.87
CA TYR A 184 -14.81 5.70 10.06
C TYR A 184 -13.54 5.87 10.88
N ILE A 185 -12.49 5.20 10.42
CA ILE A 185 -11.11 5.45 10.82
C ILE A 185 -10.25 5.75 9.60
N THR A 186 -9.14 6.42 9.83
CA THR A 186 -8.16 6.75 8.80
C THR A 186 -6.79 6.21 9.18
N ILE A 187 -6.11 5.60 8.24
CA ILE A 187 -4.73 5.14 8.37
C ILE A 187 -3.87 5.98 7.43
N MET A 188 -2.86 6.65 7.96
CA MET A 188 -1.93 7.46 7.19
C MET A 188 -0.52 6.86 7.24
N LEU A 189 0.13 6.76 6.09
CA LEU A 189 1.49 6.27 5.96
C LEU A 189 2.38 7.37 5.43
N LYS A 190 3.51 7.60 6.11
CA LYS A 190 4.57 8.52 5.67
C LYS A 190 5.93 7.88 5.85
N LEU A 191 6.95 8.36 5.15
CA LEU A 191 8.31 7.96 5.50
C LEU A 191 8.66 8.45 6.90
N LYS A 192 9.39 7.63 7.64
CA LYS A 192 9.97 8.00 8.93
C LYS A 192 10.94 9.17 8.78
N ASN A 193 11.74 9.15 7.72
CA ASN A 193 12.62 10.27 7.34
C ASN A 193 12.14 10.88 6.02
N GLU A 194 11.64 12.10 6.09
CA GLU A 194 11.19 12.89 4.93
C GLU A 194 12.21 13.97 4.53
N ASP A 195 13.36 14.03 5.20
CA ASP A 195 14.48 14.92 4.92
C ASP A 195 15.65 14.09 4.35
N LEU A 196 15.37 13.39 3.25
CA LEU A 196 16.38 12.65 2.51
C LEU A 196 17.00 13.57 1.45
N SER A 197 18.31 13.46 1.25
CA SER A 197 19.04 14.21 0.21
C SER A 197 18.74 13.76 -1.24
N SER A 198 17.66 13.03 -1.46
CA SER A 198 17.29 12.41 -2.74
C SER A 198 15.78 12.47 -2.93
N ASN A 199 15.38 12.68 -4.19
CA ASN A 199 13.99 12.72 -4.64
C ASN A 199 13.65 11.50 -5.50
N MET A 200 14.20 10.35 -5.12
CA MET A 200 13.95 9.05 -5.76
C MET A 200 13.68 7.94 -4.74
N ASP A 201 13.35 8.32 -3.51
CA ASP A 201 13.22 7.45 -2.36
C ASP A 201 11.76 7.38 -1.94
N TYR A 202 11.04 6.41 -2.49
CA TYR A 202 9.60 6.26 -2.24
C TYR A 202 9.13 4.80 -2.38
N TYR A 203 7.98 4.53 -1.78
CA TYR A 203 7.20 3.33 -2.01
C TYR A 203 5.97 3.66 -2.86
N SER A 204 5.61 2.77 -3.77
CA SER A 204 4.34 2.82 -4.50
C SER A 204 3.36 1.86 -3.83
N LEU A 205 2.28 2.38 -3.26
CA LEU A 205 1.29 1.59 -2.52
C LEU A 205 -0.01 1.46 -3.32
N SER A 206 -0.63 0.27 -3.29
CA SER A 206 -1.89 0.02 -3.99
C SER A 206 -3.02 0.92 -3.48
N THR A 207 -3.93 1.25 -4.39
CA THR A 207 -5.18 2.01 -4.17
C THR A 207 -6.39 1.14 -4.54
N TYR A 208 -7.60 1.69 -4.39
CA TYR A 208 -8.85 0.97 -4.54
C TYR A 208 -9.07 0.43 -5.96
N GLU A 209 -8.63 1.17 -6.98
CA GLU A 209 -8.81 0.82 -8.40
C GLU A 209 -7.57 0.14 -9.00
N TYR A 210 -6.44 0.11 -8.28
CA TYR A 210 -5.21 -0.48 -8.77
C TYR A 210 -5.41 -1.96 -9.16
N LEU A 211 -4.95 -2.31 -10.37
CA LEU A 211 -5.17 -3.63 -11.00
C LEU A 211 -6.65 -4.07 -10.93
N GLN A 212 -7.57 -3.17 -11.26
CA GLN A 212 -9.02 -3.43 -11.22
C GLN A 212 -9.50 -3.87 -9.83
N GLY A 213 -8.83 -3.41 -8.78
CA GLY A 213 -9.14 -3.73 -7.39
C GLY A 213 -8.65 -5.09 -6.90
N SER A 214 -7.91 -5.86 -7.70
CA SER A 214 -7.38 -7.17 -7.29
C SER A 214 -6.35 -7.10 -6.15
N ALA A 215 -5.72 -5.93 -5.97
CA ALA A 215 -4.80 -5.63 -4.88
C ALA A 215 -5.32 -4.49 -3.98
N LYS A 216 -6.64 -4.34 -3.90
CA LYS A 216 -7.29 -3.32 -3.08
C LYS A 216 -6.85 -3.42 -1.61
N PRO A 217 -6.57 -2.30 -0.92
CA PRO A 217 -6.34 -2.28 0.52
C PRO A 217 -7.58 -2.69 1.33
N TYR A 218 -7.39 -3.36 2.46
CA TYR A 218 -8.49 -3.78 3.33
C TYR A 218 -8.06 -3.93 4.79
N LEU A 219 -9.04 -3.88 5.69
CA LEU A 219 -8.90 -4.37 7.04
C LEU A 219 -9.43 -5.80 7.13
N SER A 220 -8.89 -6.54 8.08
CA SER A 220 -9.43 -7.84 8.48
C SER A 220 -9.47 -7.95 9.99
N ILE A 221 -10.39 -8.75 10.53
CA ILE A 221 -10.51 -8.93 11.97
C ILE A 221 -9.71 -10.18 12.38
N PRO A 222 -8.81 -10.10 13.39
CA PRO A 222 -8.12 -11.27 13.92
C PRO A 222 -9.13 -12.27 14.51
N GLY A 223 -9.09 -13.52 14.05
CA GLY A 223 -9.78 -14.64 14.72
C GLY A 223 -11.31 -14.58 14.76
N ALA A 224 -11.97 -14.11 13.69
CA ALA A 224 -13.43 -14.22 13.56
C ALA A 224 -13.85 -15.71 13.51
N PHE A 225 -14.21 -16.27 14.67
CA PHE A 225 -14.87 -17.56 14.87
C PHE A 225 -16.13 -17.36 15.72
#